data_AF-A0A3L7XFH8-F1
#
_entry.id   AF-A0A3L7XFH8-F1
#
_cell.length_a   1.000
_cell.length_b   1.000
_cell.length_c   1.000
_cell.angle_alpha   90.00
_cell.angle_beta   90.00
_cell.angle_gamma   90.00
#
_symmetry.space_group_name_H-M   'P 1'
#
loop_
_entity.id
_entity.type
_entity.pdbx_description
1 polymer ?
#
loop_
_entity_poly.entity_id
_entity_poly.type
_entity_poly.pdbx_seq_one_letter_code
_entity_poly.pdbx_strand_id
1 'polypeptide(L)'
;MFGGISVTGIMNLLAGLLVGVIAALYFAWRVMPLQVVDNQPRSLAPAFREDFVLLVAETFAIEQDVDRARARLASLGKTTGPAIVAQQTEKMIVTGAGSNDVNFMVQLAAALGVATPAMQKYLP
;
A
#
# COMPACT_ATOMS: atom_id res chain seq x y z
N MET A 1 -45.88 -18.00 -41.78
CA MET A 1 -46.82 -17.60 -40.71
C MET A 1 -45.96 -17.08 -39.56
N PHE A 2 -45.53 -15.81 -39.64
CA PHE A 2 -44.63 -15.24 -38.63
C PHE A 2 -45.47 -14.80 -37.44
N GLY A 3 -45.44 -15.60 -36.37
CA GLY A 3 -46.12 -15.27 -35.12
C GLY A 3 -45.56 -13.95 -34.59
N GLY A 4 -46.38 -12.90 -34.67
CA GLY A 4 -46.03 -11.59 -34.17
C GLY A 4 -45.67 -11.68 -32.69
N ILE A 5 -44.53 -11.09 -32.33
CA ILE A 5 -44.08 -11.04 -30.95
C ILE A 5 -45.20 -10.39 -30.13
N SER A 6 -45.74 -11.10 -29.15
CA SER A 6 -46.84 -10.58 -28.33
C SER A 6 -46.31 -9.43 -27.48
N VAL A 7 -46.86 -8.23 -27.67
CA VAL A 7 -46.48 -7.01 -26.94
C VAL A 7 -46.54 -7.25 -25.42
N THR A 8 -47.53 -8.01 -24.96
CA THR A 8 -47.66 -8.45 -23.57
C THR A 8 -46.51 -9.33 -23.10
N GLY A 9 -45.98 -10.21 -23.97
CA GLY A 9 -44.82 -11.05 -23.66
C GLY A 9 -43.53 -10.23 -23.51
N ILE A 10 -43.32 -9.25 -24.39
CA ILE A 10 -42.19 -8.31 -24.27
C ILE A 10 -42.31 -7.51 -22.98
N MET A 11 -43.51 -7.02 -22.65
CA MET A 11 -43.74 -6.21 -21.45
C MET A 11 -43.45 -7.00 -20.17
N ASN A 12 -43.84 -8.27 -20.12
CA ASN A 12 -43.55 -9.14 -18.98
C ASN A 12 -42.05 -9.45 -18.84
N LEU A 13 -41.35 -9.66 -19.97
CA LEU A 13 -39.89 -9.85 -19.97
C LEU A 13 -39.16 -8.60 -19.48
N LEU A 14 -39.55 -7.43 -19.97
CA LEU A 14 -38.98 -6.16 -19.53
C LEU A 14 -39.24 -5.91 -18.04
N ALA A 15 -40.44 -6.19 -17.56
CA ALA A 15 -40.78 -6.05 -16.15
C ALA A 15 -39.91 -6.98 -15.27
N GLY A 16 -39.75 -8.25 -15.65
CA GLY A 16 -38.89 -9.19 -14.92
C GLY A 16 -37.41 -8.76 -14.92
N LEU A 17 -36.91 -8.27 -16.05
CA LEU A 17 -35.55 -7.75 -16.17
C LEU A 17 -35.33 -6.53 -15.25
N LEU A 18 -36.28 -5.60 -15.23
CA LEU A 18 -36.22 -4.40 -14.41
C LEU A 18 -36.15 -4.75 -12.92
N VAL A 19 -37.01 -5.66 -12.47
CA VAL A 19 -37.00 -6.16 -11.09
C VAL A 19 -35.67 -6.85 -10.75
N GLY A 20 -35.15 -7.67 -11.66
CA GLY A 20 -33.86 -8.35 -11.48
C GLY A 20 -32.69 -7.37 -11.36
N VAL A 21 -32.64 -6.34 -12.21
CA VAL A 21 -31.59 -5.31 -12.16
C VAL A 21 -31.65 -4.50 -10.87
N ILE A 22 -32.86 -4.09 -10.44
CA ILE A 22 -33.04 -3.36 -9.18
C ILE A 22 -32.59 -4.22 -8.00
N ALA A 23 -32.98 -5.50 -7.96
CA ALA A 23 -32.60 -6.42 -6.89
C ALA A 23 -31.08 -6.67 -6.86
N ALA A 24 -30.46 -6.89 -8.03
CA ALA A 24 -29.01 -7.09 -8.15
C ALA A 24 -28.22 -5.85 -7.71
N LEU A 25 -28.67 -4.65 -8.09
CA LEU A 25 -28.03 -3.40 -7.70
C LEU A 25 -28.16 -3.13 -6.20
N TYR A 26 -29.35 -3.37 -5.63
CA TYR A 26 -29.57 -3.25 -4.19
C TYR A 26 -28.69 -4.24 -3.41
N PHE A 27 -28.60 -5.49 -3.88
CA PHE A 27 -27.77 -6.52 -3.27
C PHE A 27 -26.28 -6.17 -3.37
N ALA A 28 -25.82 -5.75 -4.55
CA ALA A 28 -24.44 -5.30 -4.76
C ALA A 28 -24.09 -4.16 -3.79
N TRP A 29 -24.95 -3.17 -3.63
CA TRP A 29 -24.67 -2.00 -2.80
C TRP A 29 -24.75 -2.27 -1.28
N ARG A 30 -25.64 -3.16 -0.83
CA ARG A 30 -25.83 -3.45 0.62
C ARG A 30 -24.98 -4.60 1.14
N VAL A 31 -24.70 -5.61 0.32
CA VAL A 31 -23.99 -6.83 0.74
C VAL A 31 -22.50 -6.75 0.44
N MET A 32 -22.12 -6.09 -0.66
CA MET A 32 -20.73 -5.76 -0.97
C MET A 32 -20.56 -4.24 -0.99
N PRO A 33 -20.46 -3.58 0.18
CA PRO A 33 -19.97 -2.21 0.16
C PRO A 33 -18.61 -2.25 -0.53
N LEU A 34 -18.54 -1.65 -1.74
CA LEU A 34 -17.28 -1.30 -2.36
C LEU A 34 -16.65 -0.32 -1.37
N GLN A 35 -15.85 -0.85 -0.45
CA GLN A 35 -14.86 -0.04 0.23
C GLN A 35 -13.95 0.38 -0.91
N VAL A 36 -14.28 1.53 -1.52
CA VAL A 36 -13.29 2.35 -2.20
C VAL A 36 -12.35 2.74 -1.07
N VAL A 37 -11.45 1.82 -0.73
CA VAL A 37 -10.38 2.09 0.21
C VAL A 37 -9.61 3.19 -0.48
N ASP A 38 -9.73 4.37 0.09
CA ASP A 38 -9.06 5.59 -0.28
C ASP A 38 -7.66 5.23 -0.78
N ASN A 39 -7.43 5.45 -2.07
CA ASN A 39 -6.15 5.26 -2.77
C ASN A 39 -5.10 6.30 -2.33
N GLN A 40 -5.24 6.80 -1.11
CA GLN A 40 -4.28 7.63 -0.45
C GLN A 40 -3.16 6.72 0.08
N PRO A 41 -1.89 6.98 -0.27
CA PRO A 41 -0.70 6.32 0.30
C PRO A 41 -0.60 6.43 1.84
N ARG A 42 -1.54 7.14 2.48
CA ARG A 42 -1.67 7.33 3.92
C ARG A 42 -2.45 6.23 4.64
N SER A 43 -3.22 5.41 3.91
CA SER A 43 -4.03 4.30 4.45
C SER A 43 -3.29 2.96 4.47
N LEU A 44 -2.00 2.95 4.10
CA LEU A 44 -1.14 1.79 4.28
C LEU A 44 -1.11 1.44 5.78
N ALA A 45 -1.70 0.29 6.13
CA ALA A 45 -1.63 -0.27 7.49
C ALA A 45 -0.17 -0.18 7.99
N PRO A 46 0.08 -0.01 9.31
CA PRO A 46 1.43 0.17 9.86
C PRO A 46 2.48 -0.78 9.27
N ALA A 47 2.12 -2.03 8.99
CA ALA A 47 2.95 -3.03 8.32
C ALA A 47 3.44 -2.61 6.92
N PHE A 48 2.60 -2.05 6.07
CA PHE A 48 3.00 -1.60 4.73
C PHE A 48 3.96 -0.40 4.75
N ARG A 49 3.96 0.39 5.83
CA ARG A 49 4.93 1.48 5.99
C ARG A 49 6.32 0.93 6.29
N GLU A 50 6.40 -0.14 7.07
CA GLU A 50 7.65 -0.85 7.36
C GLU A 50 8.21 -1.49 6.07
N ASP A 51 7.38 -2.19 5.31
CA ASP A 51 7.78 -2.82 4.04
C ASP A 51 8.20 -1.78 2.99
N PHE A 52 7.50 -0.65 2.90
CA PHE A 52 7.88 0.44 1.98
C PHE A 52 9.24 1.05 2.34
N VAL A 53 9.53 1.25 3.62
CA VAL A 53 10.82 1.79 4.07
C VAL A 53 11.95 0.81 3.75
N LEU A 54 11.73 -0.49 3.94
CA LEU A 54 12.70 -1.52 3.55
C LEU A 54 12.95 -1.52 2.03
N LEU A 55 11.89 -1.44 1.23
CA LEU A 55 12.01 -1.37 -0.23
C LEU A 55 12.79 -0.12 -0.70
N VAL A 56 12.62 1.02 -0.04
CA VAL A 56 13.42 2.21 -0.29
C VAL A 56 14.89 1.99 0.09
N ALA A 57 15.17 1.29 1.19
CA ALA A 57 16.54 0.95 1.61
C ALA A 57 17.23 0.00 0.62
N GLU A 58 16.53 -1.03 0.13
CA GLU A 58 17.03 -1.94 -0.90
C GLU A 58 17.30 -1.21 -2.22
N THR A 59 16.36 -0.34 -2.64
CA THR A 59 16.54 0.46 -3.85
C THR A 59 17.73 1.41 -3.70
N PHE A 60 17.90 2.04 -2.53
CA PHE A 60 19.05 2.89 -2.24
C PHE A 60 20.37 2.11 -2.28
N ALA A 61 20.40 0.86 -1.79
CA ALA A 61 21.60 0.05 -1.85
C ALA A 61 22.11 -0.15 -3.29
N ILE A 62 21.20 -0.18 -4.27
CA ILE A 62 21.49 -0.32 -5.70
C ILE A 62 21.76 1.05 -6.36
N GLU A 63 20.86 2.03 -6.18
CA GLU A 63 20.94 3.34 -6.86
C GLU A 63 21.99 4.27 -6.24
N GLN A 64 22.29 4.12 -4.94
CA GLN A 64 23.12 5.00 -4.11
C GLN A 64 22.71 6.49 -4.16
N ASP A 65 21.45 6.77 -4.53
CA ASP A 65 20.89 8.12 -4.65
C ASP A 65 20.05 8.46 -3.41
N VAL A 66 20.66 9.21 -2.49
CA VAL A 66 20.04 9.59 -1.21
C VAL A 66 18.90 10.60 -1.38
N ASP A 67 18.97 11.46 -2.41
CA ASP A 67 17.95 12.48 -2.65
C ASP A 67 16.65 11.86 -3.18
N ARG A 68 16.77 10.86 -4.07
CA ARG A 68 15.62 10.03 -4.46
C ARG A 68 15.03 9.26 -3.30
N ALA A 69 15.87 8.66 -2.45
CA ALA A 69 15.40 7.95 -1.27
C ALA A 69 14.62 8.89 -0.33
N ARG A 70 15.13 10.11 -0.11
CA ARG A 70 14.46 11.15 0.68
C ARG A 70 13.12 11.56 0.08
N ALA A 71 13.05 11.75 -1.24
CA ALA A 71 11.81 12.10 -1.94
C ALA A 71 10.75 10.99 -1.82
N ARG A 72 11.16 9.72 -1.94
CA ARG A 72 10.28 8.54 -1.72
C ARG A 72 9.81 8.44 -0.28
N LEU A 73 10.69 8.68 0.70
CA LEU A 73 10.27 8.71 2.11
C LEU A 73 9.32 9.86 2.42
N ALA A 74 9.46 11.01 1.74
CA ALA A 74 8.56 12.15 1.90
C ALA A 74 7.13 11.86 1.42
N SER A 75 6.93 10.89 0.52
CA SER A 75 5.57 10.49 0.10
C SER A 75 4.79 9.76 1.20
N LEU A 76 5.45 9.28 2.26
CA LEU A 76 4.81 8.65 3.41
C LEU A 76 4.09 9.64 4.35
N GLY A 77 4.36 10.95 4.21
CA GLY A 77 3.66 12.00 4.94
C GLY A 77 4.58 13.05 5.57
N LYS A 78 4.01 13.87 6.47
CA LYS A 78 4.69 15.01 7.10
C LYS A 78 5.69 14.63 8.20
N THR A 79 5.73 13.36 8.61
CA THR A 79 6.72 12.87 9.56
C THR A 79 8.08 12.84 8.86
N THR A 80 9.14 13.26 9.53
CA THR A 80 10.51 13.22 9.00
C THR A 80 10.88 11.79 8.64
N GLY A 81 10.75 11.43 7.35
CA GLY A 81 11.07 10.12 6.79
C GLY A 81 12.36 9.50 7.35
N PRO A 82 13.47 10.27 7.50
CA PRO A 82 14.68 9.78 8.14
C PRO A 82 14.49 9.23 9.56
N ALA A 83 13.67 9.86 10.40
CA ALA A 83 13.41 9.39 11.76
C ALA A 83 12.65 8.05 11.78
N ILE A 84 11.79 7.82 10.79
CA ILE A 84 11.08 6.54 10.63
C ILE A 84 12.09 5.44 10.26
N VAL A 85 13.04 5.74 9.37
CA VAL A 85 14.13 4.80 9.03
C VAL A 85 14.89 4.43 10.30
N ALA A 86 15.35 5.42 11.08
CA ALA A 86 16.10 5.18 12.31
C ALA A 86 15.34 4.28 13.31
N GLN A 87 14.08 4.61 13.60
CA GLN A 87 13.24 3.85 14.52
C GLN A 87 13.01 2.40 14.04
N GLN A 88 12.75 2.22 12.75
CA GLN A 88 12.51 0.89 12.17
C GLN A 88 13.79 0.04 12.17
N THR A 89 14.94 0.64 11.85
CA THR A 89 16.23 -0.06 11.88
C THR A 89 16.55 -0.55 13.30
N GLU A 90 16.34 0.28 14.33
CA GLU A 90 16.54 -0.13 15.71
C GLU A 90 15.61 -1.28 16.11
N LYS A 91 14.34 -1.19 15.75
CA LYS A 91 13.38 -2.29 15.96
C LYS A 91 13.86 -3.58 15.31
N MET A 92 14.33 -3.53 14.06
CA MET A 92 14.83 -4.70 13.32
C MET A 92 16.10 -5.30 13.95
N ILE A 93 17.00 -4.48 14.48
CA ILE A 93 18.18 -4.94 15.23
C ILE A 93 17.75 -5.68 16.50
N VAL A 94 16.78 -5.12 17.25
CA VAL A 94 16.29 -5.71 18.51
C VAL A 94 15.50 -7.00 18.28
N THR A 95 14.68 -7.06 17.23
CA THR A 95 13.88 -8.25 16.91
C THR A 95 14.66 -9.35 16.19
N GLY A 96 15.91 -9.10 15.80
CA GLY A 96 16.73 -10.05 15.06
C GLY A 96 16.24 -10.30 13.64
N ALA A 97 15.85 -9.25 12.92
CA ALA A 97 15.51 -9.33 11.50
C ALA A 97 16.71 -9.82 10.66
N GLY A 98 16.45 -10.23 9.41
CA GLY A 98 17.49 -10.74 8.51
C GLY A 98 18.68 -9.80 8.39
N SER A 99 19.90 -10.33 8.54
CA SER A 99 21.13 -9.52 8.57
C SER A 99 21.31 -8.64 7.33
N ASN A 100 20.86 -9.10 6.16
CA ASN A 100 20.94 -8.33 4.91
C ASN A 100 20.02 -7.10 4.93
N ASP A 101 18.78 -7.27 5.39
CA ASP A 101 17.78 -6.20 5.47
C ASP A 101 18.22 -5.13 6.47
N VAL A 102 18.80 -5.57 7.61
CA VAL A 102 19.39 -4.67 8.60
C VAL A 102 20.55 -3.86 7.97
N ASN A 103 21.42 -4.49 7.19
CA ASN A 103 22.52 -3.78 6.52
C ASN A 103 22.02 -2.72 5.54
N PHE A 104 21.00 -3.02 4.72
CA PHE A 104 20.42 -2.04 3.80
C PHE A 104 19.80 -0.85 4.54
N MET A 105 19.08 -1.13 5.63
CA MET A 105 18.48 -0.09 6.44
C MET A 105 19.51 0.78 7.15
N VAL A 106 20.59 0.19 7.66
CA VAL A 106 21.71 0.93 8.30
C VAL A 106 22.41 1.82 7.28
N GLN A 107 22.66 1.34 6.06
CA GLN A 107 23.24 2.16 4.99
C GLN A 107 22.35 3.35 4.64
N LEU A 108 21.04 3.14 4.52
CA LEU A 108 20.10 4.23 4.27
C LEU A 108 20.07 5.23 5.44
N ALA A 109 20.02 4.75 6.68
CA ALA A 109 20.04 5.60 7.88
C ALA A 109 21.32 6.44 7.98
N ALA A 110 22.48 5.85 7.63
CA ALA A 110 23.75 6.53 7.57
C ALA A 110 23.77 7.62 6.49
N ALA A 111 23.31 7.31 5.28
CA ALA A 111 23.22 8.27 4.18
C ALA A 111 22.27 9.44 4.49
N LEU A 112 21.19 9.18 5.24
CA LEU A 112 20.24 10.20 5.69
C LEU A 112 20.72 11.00 6.91
N GLY A 113 21.87 10.65 7.52
CA GLY A 113 22.43 11.34 8.68
C GLY A 113 21.70 11.06 10.00
N VAL A 114 21.01 9.93 10.09
CA VAL A 114 20.18 9.53 11.25
C VAL A 114 20.63 8.19 11.87
N ALA A 115 21.88 7.80 11.61
CA ALA A 115 22.45 6.60 12.20
C ALA A 115 22.48 6.70 13.74
N THR A 116 22.05 5.63 14.41
CA THR A 116 22.03 5.57 15.87
C THR A 116 23.12 4.63 16.41
N PRO A 117 23.45 4.68 17.71
CA PRO A 117 24.53 3.84 18.28
C PRO A 117 24.31 2.33 18.06
N ALA A 118 23.06 1.86 18.04
CA ALA A 118 22.73 0.46 17.76
C ALA A 118 23.21 0.00 16.37
N MET A 119 23.33 0.93 15.43
CA MET A 119 23.74 0.66 14.04
C MET A 119 25.25 0.58 13.85
N GLN A 120 26.06 1.01 14.83
CA GLN A 120 27.53 1.05 14.72
C GLN A 120 28.16 -0.31 14.40
N LYS A 121 27.53 -1.41 14.80
CA LYS A 121 27.98 -2.78 14.51
C LYS A 121 27.81 -3.18 13.03
N TYR A 122 26.95 -2.48 12.29
CA TYR A 122 26.54 -2.80 10.93
C TYR A 122 26.96 -1.75 9.90
N LEU A 123 27.60 -0.67 10.35
CA LEU A 123 28.25 0.32 9.49
C LEU A 123 29.55 -0.29 8.91
N PRO A 124 29.82 -0.10 7.60
CA PRO A 124 31.07 -0.55 6.98
C PRO A 124 32.30 0.24 7.46
#